data_AF-A0A2D9YBD3-F1
#
_entry.id   AF-A0A2D9YBD3-F1
#
_cell.length_a   1.000
_cell.length_b   1.000
_cell.length_c   1.000
_cell.angle_alpha   90.00
_cell.angle_beta   90.00
_cell.angle_gamma   90.00
#
_symmetry.space_group_name_H-M   'P 1'
#
loop_
_entity.id
_entity.type
_entity.pdbx_description
1 polymer ?
#
loop_
_entity_poly.entity_id
_entity_poly.type
_entity_poly.pdbx_seq_one_letter_code
_entity_poly.pdbx_strand_id
1 'polypeptide(L)'
;LSNALIAFYDTGSKKELDYYSKTALSRVWKTERFSWWMTSMLHKSAETNTFENRIRLAELEYLLSSEAALTSLAENYTGLPY
;
A
#
# COMPACT_ATOMS: atom_id res chain seq x y z
N LEU A 1 12.61 -10.76 -6.99
CA LEU A 1 13.94 -10.66 -7.65
C LEU A 1 14.73 -11.95 -7.52
N SER A 2 14.95 -12.47 -6.30
CA SER A 2 15.69 -13.74 -6.10
C SER A 2 15.20 -14.88 -7.00
N ASN A 3 13.90 -15.19 -7.00
CA ASN A 3 13.32 -16.23 -7.89
C ASN A 3 13.60 -16.01 -9.38
N ALA A 4 13.57 -14.75 -9.85
CA ALA A 4 13.85 -14.42 -11.24
C ALA A 4 15.33 -14.59 -11.61
N LEU A 5 16.24 -14.27 -10.67
CA LEU A 5 17.67 -14.51 -10.84
C LEU A 5 18.00 -16.00 -10.84
N ILE A 6 17.41 -16.77 -9.92
CA ILE A 6 17.56 -18.23 -9.87
C ILE A 6 17.13 -18.84 -11.21
N ALA A 7 15.93 -18.52 -11.70
CA ALA A 7 15.44 -19.01 -12.98
C ALA A 7 16.36 -18.66 -14.16
N PHE A 8 16.94 -17.45 -14.16
CA PHE A 8 17.88 -17.03 -15.20
C PHE A 8 19.19 -17.82 -15.16
N TYR A 9 19.79 -18.05 -13.99
CA TYR A 9 21.04 -18.82 -13.89
C TYR A 9 20.84 -20.32 -14.12
N ASP A 10 19.66 -20.87 -13.79
CA ASP A 10 19.36 -22.29 -13.99
C ASP A 10 18.99 -22.61 -15.45
N THR A 11 18.31 -21.70 -16.15
CA THR A 11 17.71 -21.98 -17.47
C THR A 11 18.22 -21.08 -18.60
N GLY A 12 18.94 -20.00 -18.30
CA GLY A 12 19.30 -18.94 -19.25
C GLY A 12 18.14 -18.03 -19.66
N SER A 13 16.90 -18.31 -19.21
CA SER A 13 15.70 -17.55 -19.60
C SER A 13 15.57 -16.22 -18.85
N LYS A 14 15.36 -15.14 -19.59
CA LYS A 14 15.14 -13.79 -19.02
C LYS A 14 13.68 -13.49 -18.67
N LYS A 15 12.75 -14.40 -18.98
CA LYS A 15 11.31 -14.17 -18.86
C LYS A 15 10.91 -13.61 -17.48
N GLU A 16 11.35 -14.23 -16.40
CA GLU A 16 11.01 -13.80 -15.03
C GLU A 16 11.64 -12.46 -14.65
N LEU A 17 12.80 -12.13 -15.24
CA LEU A 17 13.43 -10.81 -15.06
C LEU A 17 12.62 -9.73 -15.79
N ASP A 18 12.13 -10.01 -16.99
CA ASP A 18 11.30 -9.08 -17.76
C ASP A 18 9.95 -8.82 -17.05
N TYR A 19 9.37 -9.86 -16.41
CA TYR A 19 8.14 -9.73 -15.62
C TYR A 19 8.34 -9.16 -14.22
N TYR A 20 9.58 -9.06 -13.73
CA TYR A 20 9.85 -8.69 -12.34
C TYR A 20 9.23 -7.35 -11.97
N SER A 21 9.47 -6.31 -12.77
CA SER A 21 8.97 -4.96 -12.47
C SER A 21 7.45 -4.92 -12.39
N LYS A 22 6.75 -5.59 -13.31
CA LYS A 22 5.28 -5.67 -13.29
C LYS A 22 4.76 -6.32 -12.00
N THR A 23 5.38 -7.41 -11.59
CA THR A 23 5.00 -8.17 -10.40
C THR A 23 5.28 -7.36 -9.13
N ALA A 24 6.49 -6.81 -9.00
CA ALA A 24 6.90 -6.02 -7.85
C ALA A 24 6.05 -4.75 -7.70
N LEU A 25 5.83 -4.01 -8.81
CA LEU A 25 5.07 -2.77 -8.78
C LEU A 25 3.61 -2.97 -8.35
N SER A 26 3.01 -4.12 -8.64
CA SER A 26 1.65 -4.43 -8.18
C SER A 26 1.52 -4.36 -6.65
N ARG A 27 2.54 -4.86 -5.92
CA ARG A 27 2.57 -4.79 -4.45
C ARG A 27 3.03 -3.42 -3.96
N VAL A 28 4.06 -2.84 -4.56
CA VAL A 28 4.60 -1.52 -4.18
C VAL A 28 3.50 -0.46 -4.20
N TRP A 29 2.70 -0.39 -5.26
CA TRP A 29 1.64 0.61 -5.35
C TRP A 29 0.55 0.45 -4.27
N LYS A 30 0.25 -0.79 -3.84
CA LYS A 30 -0.70 -1.01 -2.73
C LYS A 30 -0.13 -0.52 -1.41
N THR A 31 1.16 -0.78 -1.17
CA THR A 31 1.88 -0.27 0.01
C THR A 31 1.95 1.26 0.00
N GLU A 32 2.33 1.87 -1.12
CA GLU A 32 2.41 3.33 -1.25
C GLU A 32 1.04 4.00 -1.03
N ARG A 33 -0.02 3.46 -1.63
CA ARG A 33 -1.39 3.93 -1.39
C ARG A 33 -1.75 3.90 0.10
N PHE A 34 -1.39 2.82 0.79
CA PHE A 34 -1.65 2.69 2.23
C PHE A 34 -0.85 3.71 3.05
N SER A 35 0.45 3.84 2.79
CA SER A 35 1.32 4.82 3.44
C SER A 35 0.83 6.25 3.25
N TRP A 36 0.44 6.60 2.03
CA TRP A 36 -0.12 7.91 1.70
C TRP A 36 -1.45 8.16 2.43
N TRP A 37 -2.36 7.18 2.46
CA TRP A 37 -3.65 7.30 3.14
C TRP A 37 -3.45 7.51 4.65
N MET A 38 -2.61 6.71 5.29
CA MET A 38 -2.29 6.86 6.72
C MET A 38 -1.66 8.23 7.02
N THR A 39 -0.73 8.68 6.17
CA THR A 39 -0.07 9.98 6.34
C THR A 39 -1.08 11.12 6.25
N SER A 40 -1.92 11.11 5.21
CA SER A 40 -2.95 12.13 4.97
C SER A 40 -4.03 12.14 6.05
N MET A 41 -4.35 10.97 6.61
CA MET A 41 -5.37 10.81 7.66
C MET A 41 -4.86 11.25 9.04
N LEU A 42 -3.59 11.00 9.36
CA LEU A 42 -3.05 11.21 10.71
C LEU A 42 -2.31 12.55 10.88
N HIS A 43 -1.90 13.20 9.80
CA HIS A 43 -1.19 14.48 9.85
C HIS A 43 -2.07 15.64 9.39
N LYS A 44 -1.79 16.83 9.94
CA LYS A 44 -2.35 18.10 9.50
C LYS A 44 -1.21 18.95 8.95
N SER A 45 -1.37 19.49 7.74
CA SER A 45 -0.46 20.50 7.22
C SER A 45 -0.93 21.91 7.59
N ALA A 46 -0.03 22.89 7.54
CA ALA A 46 -0.40 24.30 7.73
C ALA A 46 -1.39 24.80 6.66
N GLU A 47 -1.44 24.14 5.51
CA GLU A 47 -2.28 24.49 4.35
C GLU A 47 -3.64 23.79 4.38
N THR A 48 -3.88 22.85 5.30
CA THR A 48 -5.13 22.08 5.35
C THR A 48 -6.32 23.00 5.60
N ASN A 49 -7.27 23.04 4.66
CA ASN A 49 -8.46 23.87 4.79
C ASN A 49 -9.52 23.24 5.72
N THR A 50 -10.56 24.00 6.04
CA THR A 50 -11.62 23.56 6.98
C THR A 50 -12.42 22.36 6.46
N PHE A 51 -12.61 22.25 5.15
CA PHE A 51 -13.31 21.13 4.51
C PHE A 51 -12.48 19.84 4.59
N GLU A 52 -11.22 19.88 4.18
CA GLU A 52 -10.29 18.75 4.26
C GLU A 52 -10.15 18.23 5.69
N ASN A 53 -10.08 19.14 6.67
CA ASN A 53 -10.03 18.76 8.07
C ASN A 53 -11.30 18.02 8.54
N ARG A 54 -12.49 18.40 8.03
CA ARG A 54 -13.74 17.69 8.32
C ARG A 54 -13.78 16.31 7.66
N ILE A 55 -13.32 16.19 6.41
CA ILE A 55 -13.20 14.88 5.73
C ILE A 55 -12.26 13.96 6.49
N ARG A 56 -11.10 14.46 6.92
CA ARG A 56 -10.14 13.67 7.71
C ARG A 56 -10.73 13.12 9.00
N LEU A 57 -11.49 13.94 9.72
CA LEU A 57 -12.15 13.52 10.96
C LEU A 57 -13.26 12.49 10.70
N ALA A 58 -14.05 12.69 9.65
CA ALA A 58 -15.09 11.72 9.27
C ALA A 58 -14.49 10.37 8.87
N GLU A 59 -13.35 10.36 8.17
CA GLU A 59 -12.62 9.13 7.82
C GLU A 59 -12.13 8.40 9.08
N LEU A 60 -11.55 9.13 10.05
CA LEU A 60 -11.11 8.56 11.32
C LEU A 60 -12.29 7.98 12.12
N GLU A 61 -13.42 8.69 12.18
CA GLU A 61 -14.62 8.23 12.87
C GLU A 61 -15.18 6.96 12.21
N TYR A 62 -15.24 6.91 10.89
CA TYR A 62 -15.63 5.71 10.15
C TYR A 62 -14.68 4.54 10.44
N LEU A 63 -13.37 4.78 10.39
CA LEU A 63 -12.37 3.76 10.66
C LEU A 63 -12.52 3.16 12.06
N LEU A 64 -12.74 4.00 13.07
CA LEU A 64 -12.85 3.55 14.46
C LEU A 64 -14.20 2.89 14.80
N SER A 65 -15.24 3.12 14.00
CA SER A 65 -16.59 2.58 14.22
C SER A 65 -16.93 1.38 13.34
N SER A 66 -16.13 1.07 12.32
CA SER A 66 -16.38 -0.02 11.36
C SER A 66 -15.35 -1.14 11.47
N GLU A 67 -15.81 -2.34 11.85
CA GLU A 67 -14.96 -3.55 11.89
C GLU A 67 -14.37 -3.88 10.51
N ALA A 68 -15.12 -3.66 9.43
CA ALA A 68 -14.63 -3.87 8.07
C ALA A 68 -13.48 -2.90 7.73
N ALA A 69 -13.58 -1.64 8.18
CA ALA A 69 -12.52 -0.65 7.98
C ALA A 69 -11.27 -1.00 8.80
N LEU A 70 -11.43 -1.42 10.07
CA LEU A 70 -10.34 -1.90 10.92
C LEU A 70 -9.65 -3.14 10.34
N THR A 71 -10.42 -4.06 9.76
CA THR A 71 -9.88 -5.25 9.10
C THR A 71 -9.02 -4.86 7.90
N SER A 72 -9.52 -3.96 7.05
CA SER A 72 -8.76 -3.42 5.92
C SER A 72 -7.47 -2.71 6.38
N LEU A 73 -7.54 -1.92 7.46
CA LEU A 73 -6.36 -1.32 8.09
C LEU A 73 -5.36 -2.40 8.51
N ALA A 74 -5.81 -3.43 9.25
CA ALA A 74 -4.95 -4.48 9.78
C ALA A 74 -4.23 -5.25 8.66
N GLU A 75 -4.95 -5.67 7.62
CA GLU A 75 -4.39 -6.39 6.48
C GLU A 75 -3.29 -5.59 5.77
N ASN A 76 -3.50 -4.28 5.59
CA ASN A 76 -2.50 -3.42 4.98
C ASN A 76 -1.32 -3.14 5.93
N TYR A 77 -1.56 -3.03 7.24
CA TYR A 77 -0.54 -2.74 8.24
C TYR A 77 0.38 -3.94 8.52
N THR A 78 -0.14 -5.16 8.54
CA THR A 78 0.67 -6.39 8.68
C THR A 78 1.39 -6.78 7.39
N GLY A 79 1.01 -6.19 6.27
CA GLY A 79 1.60 -6.40 4.96
C GLY A 79 0.86 -7.43 4.12
N LEU A 80 0.71 -7.12 2.83
CA LEU A 80 0.03 -7.98 1.88
C LEU A 80 0.88 -9.19 1.45
N PRO A 81 0.26 -10.30 1.03
CA PRO A 81 0.96 -11.50 0.55
C PRO A 81 1.95 -11.25 -0.59
N TYR A 82 2.89 -12.18 -0.79
CA TYR A 82 3.89 -12.23 -1.87
C TYR A 82 3.53 -13.23 -2.95
#